data_AF-A0A0S2SKM0-F1
#
_entry.id   AF-A0A0S2SKM0-F1
#
_cell.length_a   1.000
_cell.length_b   1.000
_cell.length_c   1.000
_cell.angle_alpha   90.00
_cell.angle_beta   90.00
_cell.angle_gamma   90.00
#
_symmetry.space_group_name_H-M   'P 1'
#
loop_
_entity.id
_entity.type
_entity.pdbx_description
1 polymer ?
#
loop_
_entity_poly.entity_id
_entity_poly.type
_entity_poly.pdbx_seq_one_letter_code
_entity_poly.pdbx_strand_id
1 'polypeptide(L)'
;MPILESLLDTDAYKLHMQQAVFHHYPDAEVVAEFHSRNDEDLLPLMGQIEEQLRQAGRLRLSLEEGRYLAQRPFLSQDYIDHLSHKPLDASLLEVHEREGRLAVRVSGLWQDVILWEIPILAIISEMRNRFRYPQLGVSEAVARLDQKLDWLSGELSAEEMEGFSLVDFGTRRRFSRAVQEAVVTRLQERLPAFRGTSNYRLAHRLGLPAVGTQAHEWFQAHQQLGFPLAQSQRAALLTWLEEFDDHLGIALTDCITMDAFLRDFDFELASRYQGLRHDSGDPVVWGEKAIAHYQRLGIDPRGKTLVFSDGLDLPRAVALLRHFRGRINTSFGIGTQLTCDLPGVSPMNIVFKLVECNGGPVAKISDSAGKTLCRDADFIRRLRQAFQLSL
;
A
#
# COMPACT_ATOMS: atom_id res chain seq x y z
N MET A 1 -18.02 -18.32 8.82
CA MET A 1 -17.54 -17.18 9.63
C MET A 1 -16.93 -16.16 8.70
N PRO A 2 -17.24 -14.86 8.87
CA PRO A 2 -16.70 -13.81 8.02
C PRO A 2 -15.17 -13.68 8.22
N ILE A 3 -14.43 -13.52 7.13
CA ILE A 3 -12.98 -13.30 7.16
C ILE A 3 -12.65 -11.90 7.72
N LEU A 4 -13.42 -10.89 7.33
CA LEU A 4 -13.30 -9.52 7.83
C LEU A 4 -14.39 -9.22 8.83
N GLU A 5 -14.01 -8.64 9.96
CA GLU A 5 -14.90 -8.32 11.08
C GLU A 5 -14.95 -6.83 11.41
N SER A 6 -14.12 -6.02 10.75
CA SER A 6 -13.92 -4.61 11.08
C SER A 6 -13.52 -3.84 9.83
N LEU A 7 -14.03 -2.61 9.70
CA LEU A 7 -13.66 -1.71 8.60
C LEU A 7 -12.18 -1.29 8.69
N LEU A 8 -11.61 -1.30 9.91
CA LEU A 8 -10.21 -0.99 10.16
C LEU A 8 -9.26 -2.16 9.85
N ASP A 9 -9.75 -3.35 9.48
CA ASP A 9 -8.90 -4.44 8.96
C ASP A 9 -8.44 -4.17 7.52
N THR A 10 -7.78 -3.02 7.35
CA THR A 10 -7.32 -2.44 6.09
C THR A 10 -6.03 -1.66 6.34
N ASP A 11 -5.31 -1.34 5.26
CA ASP A 11 -4.07 -0.56 5.36
C ASP A 11 -4.38 0.94 5.56
N ALA A 12 -3.59 1.62 6.40
CA ALA A 12 -3.85 2.98 6.86
C ALA A 12 -3.97 4.00 5.72
N TYR A 13 -3.14 3.84 4.68
CA TYR A 13 -3.14 4.71 3.50
C TYR A 13 -4.50 4.71 2.77
N LYS A 14 -5.34 3.68 2.95
CA LYS A 14 -6.70 3.65 2.39
C LYS A 14 -7.56 4.73 3.00
N LEU A 15 -7.53 4.86 4.33
CA LEU A 15 -8.30 5.88 5.04
C LEU A 15 -7.68 7.27 4.84
N HIS A 16 -6.35 7.36 4.75
CA HIS A 16 -5.69 8.64 4.47
C HIS A 16 -6.07 9.15 3.08
N MET A 17 -5.93 8.32 2.04
CA MET A 17 -6.36 8.72 0.71
C MET A 17 -7.87 8.96 0.63
N GLN A 18 -8.70 8.16 1.29
CA GLN A 18 -10.15 8.36 1.24
C GLN A 18 -10.56 9.72 1.83
N GLN A 19 -9.92 10.18 2.91
CA GLN A 19 -10.17 11.54 3.42
C GLN A 19 -9.81 12.60 2.38
N ALA A 20 -8.62 12.51 1.78
CA ALA A 20 -8.19 13.43 0.73
C ALA A 20 -9.16 13.43 -0.47
N VAL A 21 -9.66 12.25 -0.86
CA VAL A 21 -10.67 12.10 -1.92
C VAL A 21 -12.00 12.72 -1.49
N PHE A 22 -12.44 12.50 -0.26
CA PHE A 22 -13.68 13.04 0.30
C PHE A 22 -13.68 14.57 0.29
N HIS A 23 -12.57 15.23 0.67
CA HIS A 23 -12.49 16.69 0.69
C HIS A 23 -12.28 17.31 -0.71
N HIS A 24 -11.40 16.73 -1.53
CA HIS A 24 -10.98 17.37 -2.79
C HIS A 24 -11.72 16.86 -4.02
N TYR A 25 -12.19 15.61 -4.01
CA TYR A 25 -12.70 14.92 -5.20
C TYR A 25 -13.99 14.11 -4.90
N PRO A 26 -15.01 14.69 -4.24
CA PRO A 26 -16.20 13.95 -3.77
C PRO A 26 -17.02 13.32 -4.91
N ASP A 27 -16.98 13.94 -6.10
CA ASP A 27 -17.74 13.53 -7.28
C ASP A 27 -16.91 12.72 -8.29
N ALA A 28 -15.64 12.43 -7.99
CA ALA A 28 -14.80 11.67 -8.92
C ALA A 28 -15.29 10.22 -9.00
N GLU A 29 -15.56 9.75 -10.23
CA GLU A 29 -15.94 8.37 -10.48
C GLU A 29 -14.73 7.56 -10.92
N VAL A 30 -14.65 6.31 -10.47
CA VAL A 30 -13.53 5.43 -10.80
C VAL A 30 -13.98 4.01 -11.05
N VAL A 31 -13.10 3.27 -11.74
CA VAL A 31 -13.19 1.84 -11.91
C VAL A 31 -11.88 1.21 -11.46
N ALA A 32 -11.97 0.16 -10.67
CA ALA A 32 -10.84 -0.67 -10.31
C ALA A 32 -11.11 -2.17 -10.54
N GLU A 33 -10.07 -2.90 -10.93
CA GLU A 33 -10.15 -4.31 -11.30
C GLU A 33 -9.15 -5.16 -10.53
N PHE A 34 -9.58 -6.37 -10.17
CA PHE A 34 -8.73 -7.44 -9.65
C PHE A 34 -7.98 -8.14 -10.78
N HIS A 35 -6.70 -8.42 -10.55
CA HIS A 35 -5.88 -9.25 -11.41
C HIS A 35 -5.07 -10.25 -10.59
N SER A 36 -5.22 -11.53 -10.90
CA SER A 36 -4.28 -12.57 -10.47
C SER A 36 -3.19 -12.73 -11.52
N ARG A 37 -1.93 -12.65 -11.08
CA ARG A 37 -0.75 -12.96 -11.90
C ARG A 37 -0.28 -14.40 -11.72
N ASN A 38 -0.92 -15.17 -10.85
CA ASN A 38 -0.70 -16.61 -10.75
C ASN A 38 -1.59 -17.33 -11.77
N ASP A 39 -1.11 -18.46 -12.29
CA ASP A 39 -1.90 -19.36 -13.15
C ASP A 39 -2.81 -20.30 -12.36
N GLU A 40 -3.07 -20.00 -11.09
CA GLU A 40 -3.96 -20.79 -10.23
C GLU A 40 -5.42 -20.48 -10.54
N ASP A 41 -6.23 -21.54 -10.67
CA ASP A 41 -7.67 -21.42 -10.91
C ASP A 41 -8.41 -21.11 -9.60
N LEU A 42 -9.04 -19.93 -9.56
CA LEU A 42 -9.84 -19.43 -8.43
C LEU A 42 -11.35 -19.61 -8.67
N LEU A 43 -11.78 -20.06 -9.86
CA LEU A 43 -13.20 -20.24 -10.19
C LEU A 43 -13.93 -21.18 -9.23
N PRO A 44 -13.33 -22.29 -8.74
CA PRO A 44 -13.99 -23.15 -7.75
C PRO A 44 -14.36 -22.44 -6.44
N LEU A 45 -13.69 -21.32 -6.12
CA LEU A 45 -13.94 -20.52 -4.92
C LEU A 45 -14.85 -19.31 -5.19
N MET A 46 -15.20 -18.99 -6.44
CA MET A 46 -15.88 -17.75 -6.84
C MET A 46 -17.13 -17.46 -6.02
N GLY A 47 -18.06 -18.43 -5.90
CA GLY A 47 -19.30 -18.24 -5.14
C GLY A 47 -19.07 -18.00 -3.65
N GLN A 48 -18.04 -18.62 -3.07
CA GLN A 48 -17.68 -18.38 -1.66
C GLN A 48 -16.97 -17.03 -1.47
N ILE A 49 -16.16 -16.60 -2.45
CA ILE A 49 -15.51 -15.27 -2.48
C ILE A 49 -16.58 -14.19 -2.54
N GLU A 50 -17.55 -14.33 -3.44
CA GLU A 50 -18.67 -13.40 -3.56
C GLU A 50 -19.46 -13.29 -2.25
N GLU A 51 -19.73 -14.42 -1.59
CA GLU A 51 -20.39 -14.42 -0.27
C GLU A 51 -19.58 -13.66 0.78
N GLN A 52 -18.26 -13.87 0.85
CA GLN A 52 -17.40 -13.15 1.80
C GLN A 52 -17.34 -11.64 1.51
N LEU A 53 -17.29 -11.25 0.24
CA LEU A 53 -17.34 -9.84 -0.15
C LEU A 53 -18.68 -9.19 0.19
N ARG A 54 -19.80 -9.91 -0.03
CA ARG A 54 -21.14 -9.43 0.34
C ARG A 54 -21.30 -9.26 1.85
N GLN A 55 -20.69 -10.14 2.64
CA GLN A 55 -20.61 -10.00 4.10
C GLN A 55 -19.78 -8.78 4.50
N ALA A 56 -18.61 -8.58 3.87
CA ALA A 56 -17.76 -7.40 4.09
C ALA A 56 -18.46 -6.09 3.72
N GLY A 57 -19.35 -6.09 2.73
CA GLY A 57 -20.16 -4.93 2.35
C GLY A 57 -21.10 -4.39 3.44
N ARG A 58 -21.25 -5.12 4.55
CA ARG A 58 -22.02 -4.68 5.73
C ARG A 58 -21.16 -4.03 6.80
N LEU A 59 -19.84 -4.08 6.67
CA LEU A 59 -18.92 -3.46 7.63
C LEU A 59 -19.12 -1.95 7.64
N ARG A 60 -19.12 -1.39 8.85
CA ARG A 60 -19.28 0.04 9.16
C ARG A 60 -18.28 0.38 10.25
N LEU A 61 -17.85 1.63 10.31
CA LEU A 61 -17.02 2.11 11.39
C LEU A 61 -17.81 2.03 12.70
N SER A 62 -17.32 1.28 13.68
CA SER A 62 -17.92 1.24 15.00
C SER A 62 -17.61 2.51 15.80
N LEU A 63 -18.38 2.78 16.86
CA LEU A 63 -18.16 3.92 17.74
C LEU A 63 -16.77 3.90 18.40
N GLU A 64 -16.28 2.71 18.75
CA GLU A 64 -14.95 2.53 19.34
C GLU A 64 -13.85 2.85 18.32
N GLU A 65 -13.97 2.32 17.11
CA GLU A 65 -13.04 2.60 16.01
C GLU A 65 -13.04 4.09 15.63
N GLY A 66 -14.21 4.73 15.58
CA GLY A 66 -14.32 6.17 15.33
C GLY A 66 -13.61 7.01 16.39
N ARG A 67 -13.75 6.66 17.68
CA ARG A 67 -12.98 7.32 18.76
C ARG A 67 -11.49 7.11 18.62
N TYR A 68 -11.06 5.92 18.20
CA TYR A 68 -9.64 5.63 17.96
C TYR A 68 -9.08 6.45 16.79
N LEU A 69 -9.84 6.61 15.70
CA LEU A 69 -9.44 7.45 14.57
C LEU A 69 -9.40 8.93 14.94
N ALA A 70 -10.34 9.42 15.76
CA ALA A 70 -10.39 10.82 16.20
C ALA A 70 -9.18 11.25 17.06
N GLN A 71 -8.39 10.29 17.58
CA GLN A 71 -7.12 10.57 18.26
C GLN A 71 -5.97 10.89 17.29
N ARG A 72 -6.18 10.78 15.97
CA ARG A 72 -5.16 11.06 14.96
C ARG A 72 -5.31 12.51 14.51
N PRO A 73 -4.28 13.37 14.68
CA PRO A 73 -4.42 14.81 14.46
C PRO A 73 -4.69 15.19 13.00
N PHE A 74 -4.39 14.29 12.07
CA PHE A 74 -4.56 14.48 10.63
C PHE A 74 -5.86 13.87 10.09
N LEU A 75 -6.67 13.20 10.92
CA LEU A 75 -8.00 12.72 10.50
C LEU A 75 -9.08 13.70 10.97
N SER A 76 -9.87 14.23 10.04
CA SER A 76 -10.89 15.22 10.35
C SER A 76 -12.17 14.58 10.89
N GLN A 77 -12.89 15.33 11.73
CA GLN A 77 -14.11 14.81 12.37
C GLN A 77 -15.24 14.57 11.35
N ASP A 78 -15.40 15.45 10.37
CA ASP A 78 -16.41 15.32 9.31
C ASP A 78 -16.19 14.09 8.43
N TYR A 79 -14.94 13.74 8.16
CA TYR A 79 -14.59 12.49 7.48
C TYR A 79 -14.89 11.25 8.34
N ILE A 80 -14.55 11.27 9.63
CA ILE A 80 -14.87 10.17 10.56
C ILE A 80 -16.38 9.99 10.67
N ASP A 81 -17.14 11.09 10.70
CA ASP A 81 -18.59 11.06 10.68
C ASP A 81 -19.09 10.46 9.37
N HIS A 82 -18.57 10.89 8.21
CA HIS A 82 -18.90 10.29 6.90
C HIS A 82 -18.72 8.76 6.89
N LEU A 83 -17.57 8.27 7.35
CA LEU A 83 -17.26 6.84 7.48
C LEU A 83 -18.22 6.08 8.41
N SER A 84 -18.74 6.74 9.44
CA SER A 84 -19.64 6.13 10.41
C SER A 84 -21.06 5.94 9.85
N HIS A 85 -21.49 6.76 8.90
CA HIS A 85 -22.84 6.72 8.34
C HIS A 85 -23.01 5.67 7.23
N LYS A 86 -21.95 5.38 6.47
CA LYS A 86 -22.01 4.53 5.27
C LYS A 86 -21.24 3.21 5.46
N PRO A 87 -21.83 2.05 5.10
CA PRO A 87 -21.09 0.80 5.03
C PRO A 87 -20.19 0.76 3.78
N LEU A 88 -19.29 -0.22 3.71
CA LEU A 88 -18.43 -0.45 2.53
C LEU A 88 -19.22 -0.68 1.21
N ASP A 89 -20.46 -1.14 1.30
CA ASP A 89 -21.45 -1.28 0.20
C ASP A 89 -21.01 -2.23 -0.94
N ALA A 90 -21.42 -3.50 -0.82
CA ALA A 90 -21.12 -4.53 -1.82
C ALA A 90 -21.89 -4.36 -3.13
N SER A 91 -22.83 -3.42 -3.24
CA SER A 91 -23.56 -3.17 -4.50
C SER A 91 -22.67 -2.59 -5.61
N LEU A 92 -21.51 -2.04 -5.24
CA LEU A 92 -20.49 -1.53 -6.17
C LEU A 92 -19.68 -2.64 -6.86
N LEU A 93 -19.76 -3.88 -6.35
CA LEU A 93 -18.95 -5.00 -6.79
C LEU A 93 -19.63 -5.81 -7.89
N GLU A 94 -18.85 -6.20 -8.89
CA GLU A 94 -19.19 -7.24 -9.85
C GLU A 94 -18.18 -8.36 -9.74
N VAL A 95 -18.62 -9.54 -9.29
CA VAL A 95 -17.83 -10.77 -9.27
C VAL A 95 -18.32 -11.67 -10.40
N HIS A 96 -17.44 -12.01 -11.33
CA HIS A 96 -17.80 -12.81 -12.50
C HIS A 96 -16.62 -13.60 -13.04
N GLU A 97 -16.90 -14.52 -13.95
CA GLU A 97 -15.88 -15.19 -14.75
C GLU A 97 -15.57 -14.36 -16.00
N ARG A 98 -14.27 -14.19 -16.30
CA ARG A 98 -13.79 -13.61 -17.55
C ARG A 98 -12.62 -14.44 -18.08
N GLU A 99 -12.74 -14.95 -19.30
CA GLU A 99 -11.70 -15.74 -19.97
C GLU A 99 -11.21 -16.93 -19.11
N GLY A 100 -12.14 -17.63 -18.46
CA GLY A 100 -11.81 -18.78 -17.59
C GLY A 100 -11.07 -18.40 -16.30
N ARG A 101 -11.15 -17.14 -15.86
CA ARG A 101 -10.51 -16.64 -14.64
C ARG A 101 -11.50 -15.83 -13.80
N LEU A 102 -11.29 -15.83 -12.48
CA LEU A 102 -12.01 -14.95 -11.55
C LEU A 102 -11.72 -13.49 -11.89
N ALA A 103 -12.78 -12.70 -12.09
CA ALA A 103 -12.73 -11.26 -12.22
C ALA A 103 -13.56 -10.61 -11.10
N VAL A 104 -13.00 -9.54 -10.54
CA VAL A 104 -13.72 -8.65 -9.62
C VAL A 104 -13.53 -7.23 -10.12
N ARG A 105 -14.63 -6.55 -10.40
CA ARG A 105 -14.67 -5.15 -10.84
C ARG A 105 -15.44 -4.34 -9.81
N VAL A 106 -14.99 -3.13 -9.53
CA VAL A 106 -15.67 -2.20 -8.62
C VAL A 106 -15.73 -0.84 -9.30
N SER A 107 -16.93 -0.27 -9.37
CA SER A 107 -17.19 1.00 -10.07
C SER A 107 -18.10 1.90 -9.23
N GLY A 108 -17.85 3.20 -9.22
CA GLY A 108 -18.64 4.19 -8.46
C GLY A 108 -17.80 5.40 -8.06
N LEU A 109 -18.28 6.16 -7.07
CA LEU A 109 -17.51 7.28 -6.50
C LEU A 109 -16.20 6.79 -5.89
N TRP A 110 -15.12 7.52 -6.11
CA TRP A 110 -13.78 7.12 -5.68
C TRP A 110 -13.70 6.94 -4.17
N GLN A 111 -14.32 7.83 -3.40
CA GLN A 111 -14.40 7.72 -1.94
C GLN A 111 -15.06 6.42 -1.45
N ASP A 112 -15.88 5.75 -2.26
CA ASP A 112 -16.48 4.46 -1.90
C ASP A 112 -15.66 3.28 -2.42
N VAL A 113 -15.18 3.38 -3.67
CA VAL A 113 -14.40 2.31 -4.32
C VAL A 113 -13.04 2.10 -3.64
N ILE A 114 -12.41 3.17 -3.15
CA ILE A 114 -11.03 3.16 -2.62
C ILE A 114 -10.81 2.16 -1.48
N LEU A 115 -11.84 1.90 -0.67
CA LEU A 115 -11.77 1.01 0.49
C LEU A 115 -11.83 -0.47 0.12
N TRP A 116 -12.23 -0.84 -1.11
CA TRP A 116 -12.41 -2.24 -1.52
C TRP A 116 -11.10 -2.99 -1.84
N GLU A 117 -10.00 -2.29 -2.13
CA GLU A 117 -8.73 -2.93 -2.52
C GLU A 117 -8.25 -3.96 -1.49
N ILE A 118 -8.16 -3.58 -0.21
CA ILE A 118 -7.58 -4.44 0.82
C ILE A 118 -8.54 -5.58 1.18
N PRO A 119 -9.85 -5.34 1.38
CA PRO A 119 -10.83 -6.40 1.60
C PRO A 119 -10.82 -7.47 0.52
N ILE A 120 -10.84 -7.09 -0.76
CA ILE A 120 -10.84 -8.03 -1.89
C ILE A 120 -9.60 -8.92 -1.85
N LEU A 121 -8.42 -8.30 -1.73
CA LEU A 121 -7.16 -9.03 -1.76
C LEU A 121 -6.97 -9.94 -0.54
N ALA A 122 -7.29 -9.45 0.66
CA ALA A 122 -7.16 -10.23 1.89
C ALA A 122 -8.14 -11.42 1.93
N ILE A 123 -9.40 -11.23 1.51
CA ILE A 123 -10.41 -12.30 1.42
C ILE A 123 -9.95 -13.37 0.43
N ILE A 124 -9.59 -12.98 -0.80
CA ILE A 124 -9.16 -13.93 -1.84
C ILE A 124 -7.91 -14.70 -1.37
N SER A 125 -6.91 -13.99 -0.82
CA SER A 125 -5.70 -14.61 -0.29
C SER A 125 -6.02 -15.65 0.79
N GLU A 126 -6.80 -15.27 1.80
CA GLU A 126 -7.11 -16.14 2.92
C GLU A 126 -7.97 -17.34 2.52
N MET A 127 -8.97 -17.15 1.66
CA MET A 127 -9.80 -18.24 1.15
C MET A 127 -8.98 -19.27 0.37
N ARG A 128 -8.13 -18.78 -0.53
CA ARG A 128 -7.23 -19.63 -1.29
C ARG A 128 -6.27 -20.39 -0.38
N ASN A 129 -5.69 -19.73 0.63
CA ASN A 129 -4.77 -20.38 1.56
C ASN A 129 -5.46 -21.43 2.43
N ARG A 130 -6.68 -21.17 2.91
CA ARG A 130 -7.49 -22.17 3.62
C ARG A 130 -7.82 -23.39 2.76
N PHE A 131 -8.07 -23.19 1.47
CA PHE A 131 -8.34 -24.29 0.54
C PHE A 131 -7.09 -25.12 0.23
N ARG A 132 -5.95 -24.46 -0.04
CA ARG A 132 -4.73 -25.12 -0.52
C ARG A 132 -3.82 -25.65 0.59
N TYR A 133 -3.86 -25.01 1.75
CA TYR A 133 -2.97 -25.29 2.88
C TYR A 133 -3.76 -25.43 4.20
N PRO A 134 -4.80 -26.29 4.26
CA PRO A 134 -5.70 -26.39 5.42
C PRO A 134 -4.99 -26.81 6.72
N GLN A 135 -3.80 -27.43 6.61
CA GLN A 135 -2.98 -27.91 7.72
C GLN A 135 -1.99 -26.87 8.28
N LEU A 136 -1.86 -25.70 7.64
CA LEU A 136 -0.91 -24.66 8.05
C LEU A 136 -1.62 -23.47 8.67
N GLY A 137 -0.98 -22.80 9.62
CA GLY A 137 -1.53 -21.62 10.27
C GLY A 137 -0.54 -20.87 11.15
N VAL A 138 -1.03 -20.42 12.31
CA VAL A 138 -0.30 -19.52 13.22
C VAL A 138 1.00 -20.15 13.72
N SER A 139 0.98 -21.41 14.13
CA SER A 139 2.14 -22.09 14.71
C SER A 139 3.33 -22.12 13.74
N GLU A 140 3.09 -22.49 12.49
CA GLU A 140 4.15 -22.57 11.47
C GLU A 140 4.65 -21.18 11.07
N ALA A 141 3.76 -20.19 10.98
CA ALA A 141 4.14 -18.81 10.67
C ALA A 141 5.01 -18.19 11.77
N VAL A 142 4.64 -18.37 13.04
CA VAL A 142 5.41 -17.86 14.18
C VAL A 142 6.76 -18.55 14.29
N ALA A 143 6.81 -19.88 14.14
CA ALA A 143 8.09 -20.61 14.15
C ALA A 143 9.03 -20.14 13.03
N ARG A 144 8.49 -19.89 11.82
CA ARG A 144 9.26 -19.35 10.70
C ARG A 144 9.73 -17.92 10.96
N LEU A 145 8.90 -17.08 11.56
CA LEU A 145 9.28 -15.74 11.98
C LEU A 145 10.38 -15.76 13.04
N ASP A 146 10.28 -16.63 14.04
CA ASP A 146 11.26 -16.74 15.11
C ASP A 146 12.66 -17.07 14.56
N GLN A 147 12.75 -17.99 13.60
CA GLN A 147 14.01 -18.29 12.89
C GLN A 147 14.59 -17.05 12.19
N LYS A 148 13.74 -16.26 11.54
CA LYS A 148 14.15 -15.02 10.85
C LYS A 148 14.63 -13.95 11.84
N LEU A 149 14.00 -13.84 13.00
CA LEU A 149 14.39 -12.90 14.05
C LEU A 149 15.68 -13.33 14.75
N ASP A 150 15.88 -14.64 14.96
CA ASP A 150 17.13 -15.19 15.49
C ASP A 150 18.29 -14.90 14.54
N TRP A 151 18.09 -15.13 13.24
CA TRP A 151 19.05 -14.76 12.21
C TRP A 151 19.34 -13.25 12.23
N LEU A 152 18.30 -12.40 12.23
CA LEU A 152 18.48 -10.94 12.23
C LEU A 152 19.25 -10.44 13.46
N SER A 153 18.98 -11.02 14.62
CA SER A 153 19.66 -10.68 15.88
C SER A 153 21.12 -11.09 15.88
N GLY A 154 21.48 -12.18 15.18
CA GLY A 154 22.87 -12.58 14.97
C GLY A 154 23.59 -11.79 13.87
N GLU A 155 22.85 -11.26 12.90
CA GLU A 155 23.39 -10.53 11.74
C GLU A 155 23.69 -9.06 12.04
N LEU A 156 22.88 -8.41 12.88
CA LEU A 156 23.03 -6.98 13.19
C LEU A 156 23.85 -6.75 14.46
N SER A 157 24.78 -5.81 14.40
CA SER A 157 25.37 -5.21 15.60
C SER A 157 24.32 -4.40 16.38
N ALA A 158 24.60 -4.09 17.66
CA ALA A 158 23.69 -3.31 18.50
C ALA A 158 23.34 -1.94 17.90
N GLU A 159 24.33 -1.25 17.30
CA GLU A 159 24.14 0.05 16.66
C GLU A 159 23.32 -0.06 15.36
N GLU A 160 23.51 -1.14 14.60
CA GLU A 160 22.67 -1.40 13.42
C GLU A 160 21.23 -1.75 13.80
N MET A 161 21.03 -2.50 14.89
CA MET A 161 19.69 -2.81 15.40
C MET A 161 18.93 -1.55 15.82
N GLU A 162 19.61 -0.58 16.43
CA GLU A 162 19.01 0.71 16.79
C GLU A 162 18.61 1.53 15.55
N GLY A 163 19.44 1.49 14.51
CA GLY A 163 19.18 2.13 13.22
C GLY A 163 18.21 1.39 12.29
N PHE A 164 17.85 0.13 12.59
CA PHE A 164 16.91 -0.64 11.78
C PHE A 164 15.47 -0.23 12.10
N SER A 165 14.64 -0.09 11.06
CA SER A 165 13.24 0.31 11.19
C SER A 165 12.37 -0.60 10.33
N LEU A 166 11.64 -1.52 10.97
CA LEU A 166 10.74 -2.45 10.31
C LEU A 166 9.27 -2.06 10.51
N VAL A 167 8.48 -2.11 9.45
CA VAL A 167 7.04 -1.91 9.46
C VAL A 167 6.34 -3.07 8.75
N ASP A 168 5.24 -3.57 9.33
CA ASP A 168 4.37 -4.56 8.67
C ASP A 168 3.50 -3.89 7.60
N PHE A 169 3.66 -4.30 6.33
CA PHE A 169 2.83 -3.91 5.17
C PHE A 169 2.11 -5.12 4.55
N GLY A 170 1.80 -6.14 5.36
CA GLY A 170 1.44 -7.47 4.86
C GLY A 170 -0.03 -7.77 4.70
N THR A 171 -0.95 -6.83 4.94
CA THR A 171 -2.40 -7.10 5.01
C THR A 171 -2.94 -7.74 3.73
N ARG A 172 -2.64 -7.14 2.57
CA ARG A 172 -3.21 -7.50 1.26
C ARG A 172 -3.00 -8.95 0.83
N ARG A 173 -1.89 -9.55 1.22
CA ARG A 173 -1.44 -10.88 0.77
C ARG A 173 -1.09 -11.78 1.95
N ARG A 174 -1.67 -11.49 3.13
CA ARG A 174 -1.49 -12.30 4.34
C ARG A 174 -1.98 -13.72 4.11
N PHE A 175 -1.39 -14.68 4.83
CA PHE A 175 -1.87 -16.06 4.84
C PHE A 175 -3.30 -16.13 5.35
N SER A 176 -3.52 -15.52 6.50
CA SER A 176 -4.83 -15.28 7.11
C SER A 176 -4.75 -14.11 8.09
N ARG A 177 -5.89 -13.59 8.50
CA ARG A 177 -6.01 -12.57 9.56
C ARG A 177 -5.32 -13.00 10.85
N ALA A 178 -5.55 -14.25 11.28
CA ALA A 178 -4.97 -14.80 12.50
C ALA A 178 -3.44 -14.91 12.40
N VAL A 179 -2.91 -15.28 11.23
CA VAL A 179 -1.46 -15.31 11.00
C VAL A 179 -0.85 -13.90 11.05
N GLN A 180 -1.46 -12.90 10.40
CA GLN A 180 -0.93 -11.53 10.48
C GLN A 180 -0.94 -11.01 11.91
N GLU A 181 -2.03 -11.21 12.66
CA GLU A 181 -2.13 -10.82 14.07
C GLU A 181 -1.00 -11.44 14.90
N ALA A 182 -0.79 -12.76 14.78
CA ALA A 182 0.27 -13.45 15.53
C ALA A 182 1.69 -12.99 15.13
N VAL A 183 1.93 -12.77 13.83
CA VAL A 183 3.21 -12.27 13.31
C VAL A 183 3.50 -10.87 13.86
N VAL A 184 2.54 -9.96 13.81
CA VAL A 184 2.70 -8.58 14.30
C VAL A 184 2.91 -8.54 15.81
N THR A 185 2.13 -9.31 16.58
CA THR A 185 2.32 -9.44 18.03
C THR A 185 3.72 -9.96 18.35
N ARG A 186 4.17 -11.01 17.66
CA ARG A 186 5.52 -11.57 17.88
C ARG A 186 6.63 -10.59 17.50
N LEU A 187 6.45 -9.79 16.45
CA LEU A 187 7.37 -8.70 16.08
C LEU A 187 7.45 -7.63 17.18
N GLN A 188 6.31 -7.18 17.72
CA GLN A 188 6.26 -6.21 18.81
C GLN A 188 6.97 -6.72 20.07
N GLU A 189 6.81 -8.01 20.39
CA GLU A 189 7.44 -8.63 21.57
C GLU A 189 8.96 -8.82 21.43
N ARG A 190 9.43 -9.21 20.23
CA ARG A 190 10.81 -9.70 20.05
C ARG A 190 11.75 -8.75 19.33
N LEU A 191 11.24 -7.79 18.55
CA LEU A 191 12.07 -6.94 17.71
C LEU A 191 12.00 -5.47 18.17
N PRO A 192 13.02 -4.96 18.88
CA PRO A 192 13.08 -3.56 19.30
C PRO A 192 13.04 -2.56 18.14
N ALA A 193 13.43 -2.99 16.94
CA ALA A 193 13.41 -2.23 15.70
C ALA A 193 12.04 -2.20 15.00
N PHE A 194 11.01 -2.85 15.55
CA PHE A 194 9.66 -2.81 15.00
C PHE A 194 8.99 -1.46 15.29
N ARG A 195 8.48 -0.79 14.25
CA ARG A 195 7.98 0.59 14.33
C ARG A 195 6.48 0.74 14.09
N GLY A 196 5.80 -0.30 13.64
CA GLY A 196 4.34 -0.28 13.49
C GLY A 196 3.83 -1.20 12.38
N THR A 197 2.57 -1.00 12.02
CA THR A 197 1.87 -1.78 10.99
C THR A 197 1.01 -0.84 10.16
N SER A 198 0.81 -1.17 8.88
CA SER A 198 -0.21 -0.50 8.07
C SER A 198 -1.62 -0.88 8.47
N ASN A 199 -1.84 -2.02 9.12
CA ASN A 199 -3.19 -2.47 9.43
C ASN A 199 -3.79 -1.67 10.61
N TYR A 200 -4.82 -0.85 10.36
CA TYR A 200 -5.39 0.04 11.38
C TYR A 200 -5.99 -0.73 12.57
N ARG A 201 -6.60 -1.89 12.33
CA ARG A 201 -7.17 -2.76 13.38
C ARG A 201 -6.07 -3.33 14.28
N LEU A 202 -4.96 -3.79 13.71
CA LEU A 202 -3.82 -4.27 14.50
C LEU A 202 -3.13 -3.13 15.23
N ALA A 203 -2.98 -1.97 14.58
CA ALA A 203 -2.46 -0.75 15.21
C ALA A 203 -3.29 -0.37 16.45
N HIS A 204 -4.62 -0.39 16.32
CA HIS A 204 -5.52 -0.14 17.44
C HIS A 204 -5.38 -1.19 18.54
N ARG A 205 -5.52 -2.49 18.22
CA ARG A 205 -5.54 -3.57 19.22
C ARG A 205 -4.22 -3.75 19.97
N LEU A 206 -3.08 -3.46 19.33
CA LEU A 206 -1.75 -3.66 19.88
C LEU A 206 -1.09 -2.36 20.36
N GLY A 207 -1.78 -1.22 20.27
CA GLY A 207 -1.22 0.09 20.63
C GLY A 207 0.00 0.48 19.80
N LEU A 208 0.04 0.06 18.53
CA LEU A 208 1.14 0.34 17.61
C LEU A 208 0.86 1.60 16.78
N PRO A 209 1.90 2.31 16.30
CA PRO A 209 1.74 3.32 15.27
C PRO A 209 1.14 2.71 13.99
N ALA A 210 0.11 3.37 13.45
CA ALA A 210 -0.45 3.06 12.13
C ALA A 210 0.38 3.78 11.05
N VAL A 211 0.91 3.04 10.09
CA VAL A 211 1.85 3.58 9.09
C VAL A 211 1.30 3.46 7.68
N GLY A 212 1.26 4.57 6.95
CA GLY A 212 0.83 4.65 5.56
C GLY A 212 0.82 6.10 5.11
N THR A 213 0.96 6.35 3.82
CA THR A 213 0.78 7.70 3.25
C THR A 213 -0.16 7.60 2.06
N GLN A 214 0.37 7.51 0.84
CA GLN A 214 -0.37 7.47 -0.41
C GLN A 214 0.04 6.24 -1.25
N ALA A 215 -0.75 5.92 -2.25
CA ALA A 215 -0.50 4.83 -3.21
C ALA A 215 -0.60 5.32 -4.66
N HIS A 216 -0.29 4.44 -5.62
CA HIS A 216 -0.29 4.80 -7.04
C HIS A 216 -1.64 5.32 -7.52
N GLU A 217 -2.76 4.83 -6.97
CA GLU A 217 -4.08 5.28 -7.39
C GLU A 217 -4.29 6.79 -7.23
N TRP A 218 -3.67 7.40 -6.20
CA TRP A 218 -3.72 8.85 -6.00
C TRP A 218 -3.16 9.57 -7.22
N PHE A 219 -1.94 9.24 -7.61
CA PHE A 219 -1.27 9.80 -8.79
C PHE A 219 -1.93 9.40 -10.11
N GLN A 220 -2.49 8.18 -10.18
CA GLN A 220 -3.20 7.68 -11.37
C GLN A 220 -4.49 8.46 -11.60
N ALA A 221 -5.30 8.69 -10.56
CA ALA A 221 -6.54 9.44 -10.67
C ALA A 221 -6.30 10.88 -11.14
N HIS A 222 -5.25 11.56 -10.64
CA HIS A 222 -4.89 12.92 -11.07
C HIS A 222 -4.61 13.07 -12.57
N GLN A 223 -4.42 11.97 -13.30
CA GLN A 223 -4.33 11.98 -14.76
C GLN A 223 -5.66 12.35 -15.44
N GLN A 224 -6.78 12.28 -14.71
CA GLN A 224 -8.16 12.52 -15.18
C GLN A 224 -8.98 13.45 -14.28
N LEU A 225 -8.36 14.14 -13.31
CA LEU A 225 -9.02 15.10 -12.41
C LEU A 225 -8.96 16.56 -12.90
N GLY A 226 -8.85 16.75 -14.22
CA GLY A 226 -8.88 18.08 -14.84
C GLY A 226 -7.54 18.82 -14.94
N PHE A 227 -6.44 18.21 -14.50
CA PHE A 227 -5.09 18.76 -14.65
C PHE A 227 -4.49 18.44 -16.02
N PRO A 228 -3.61 19.30 -16.58
CA PRO A 228 -2.76 18.92 -17.70
C PRO A 228 -1.96 17.66 -17.35
N LEU A 229 -1.90 16.69 -18.28
CA LEU A 229 -1.28 15.38 -17.99
C LEU A 229 0.18 15.47 -17.50
N ALA A 230 0.97 16.41 -18.04
CA ALA A 230 2.34 16.65 -17.63
C ALA A 230 2.48 17.25 -16.20
N GLN A 231 1.39 17.78 -15.64
CA GLN A 231 1.33 18.37 -14.31
C GLN A 231 0.59 17.49 -13.30
N SER A 232 0.01 16.36 -13.73
CA SER A 232 -0.84 15.52 -12.86
C SER A 232 -0.09 15.01 -11.62
N GLN A 233 1.19 14.68 -11.76
CA GLN A 233 2.01 14.23 -10.63
C GLN A 233 2.31 15.37 -9.65
N ARG A 234 2.62 16.57 -10.15
CA ARG A 234 2.81 17.74 -9.29
C ARG A 234 1.52 18.13 -8.57
N ALA A 235 0.38 18.11 -9.27
CA ALA A 235 -0.93 18.37 -8.67
C ALA A 235 -1.21 17.39 -7.53
N ALA A 236 -0.97 16.10 -7.75
CA ALA A 236 -1.12 15.08 -6.71
C ALA A 236 -0.25 15.34 -5.47
N LEU A 237 0.99 15.81 -5.65
CA LEU A 237 1.89 16.14 -4.54
C LEU A 237 1.41 17.37 -3.76
N LEU A 238 0.97 18.42 -4.47
CA LEU A 238 0.49 19.65 -3.84
C LEU A 238 -0.80 19.41 -3.06
N THR A 239 -1.80 18.75 -3.68
CA THR A 239 -3.08 18.44 -3.03
C THR A 239 -2.88 17.53 -1.80
N TRP A 240 -1.93 16.60 -1.82
CA TRP A 240 -1.62 15.80 -0.64
C TRP A 240 -1.08 16.64 0.52
N LEU A 241 -0.21 17.61 0.24
CA LEU A 241 0.33 18.53 1.24
C LEU A 241 -0.68 19.60 1.70
N GLU A 242 -1.71 19.88 0.90
CA GLU A 242 -2.85 20.72 1.32
C GLU A 242 -3.73 19.97 2.32
N GLU A 243 -4.00 18.69 2.09
CA GLU A 243 -4.82 17.86 2.98
C GLU A 243 -4.10 17.51 4.30
N PHE A 244 -2.83 17.10 4.21
CA PHE A 244 -2.07 16.58 5.34
C PHE A 244 -0.86 17.47 5.65
N ASP A 245 -1.12 18.71 6.05
CA ASP A 245 -0.05 19.64 6.39
C ASP A 245 0.85 19.09 7.51
N ASP A 246 2.16 19.07 7.26
CA ASP A 246 3.23 18.47 8.09
C ASP A 246 3.05 16.98 8.50
N HIS A 247 2.03 16.29 7.99
CA HIS A 247 1.74 14.89 8.29
C HIS A 247 1.81 14.03 7.03
N LEU A 248 2.00 12.71 7.22
CA LEU A 248 1.95 11.72 6.13
C LEU A 248 2.84 12.07 4.91
N GLY A 249 3.95 12.77 5.17
CA GLY A 249 4.81 13.39 4.15
C GLY A 249 5.82 12.44 3.51
N ILE A 250 5.42 11.22 3.12
CA ILE A 250 6.26 10.32 2.31
C ILE A 250 5.69 10.24 0.89
N ALA A 251 6.44 10.73 -0.10
CA ALA A 251 6.03 10.75 -1.49
C ALA A 251 6.35 9.43 -2.21
N LEU A 252 5.37 8.88 -2.94
CA LEU A 252 5.59 7.74 -3.82
C LEU A 252 6.14 8.23 -5.17
N THR A 253 7.19 7.56 -5.65
CA THR A 253 8.04 8.13 -6.71
C THR A 253 7.91 7.49 -8.08
N ASP A 254 7.19 6.37 -8.19
CA ASP A 254 7.23 5.50 -9.36
C ASP A 254 5.86 5.28 -10.02
N CYS A 255 4.92 6.23 -9.89
CA CYS A 255 3.72 6.21 -10.73
C CYS A 255 4.10 6.40 -12.21
N ILE A 256 4.99 7.36 -12.46
CA ILE A 256 5.62 7.59 -13.76
C ILE A 256 6.98 6.89 -13.80
N THR A 257 8.05 7.56 -13.38
CA THR A 257 9.41 7.02 -13.19
C THR A 257 10.11 7.91 -12.16
N MET A 258 11.14 7.40 -11.49
CA MET A 258 11.92 8.21 -10.55
C MET A 258 12.51 9.45 -11.22
N ASP A 259 12.97 9.36 -12.48
CA ASP A 259 13.53 10.51 -13.17
C ASP A 259 12.48 11.59 -13.51
N ALA A 260 11.26 11.18 -13.85
CA ALA A 260 10.15 12.12 -14.02
C ALA A 260 9.74 12.74 -12.67
N PHE A 261 9.68 11.94 -11.61
CA PHE A 261 9.41 12.42 -10.25
C PHE A 261 10.40 13.50 -9.81
N LEU A 262 11.70 13.26 -9.97
CA LEU A 262 12.73 14.23 -9.59
C LEU A 262 12.73 15.52 -10.42
N ARG A 263 12.05 15.58 -11.57
CA ARG A 263 11.83 16.83 -12.31
C ARG A 263 10.71 17.68 -11.72
N ASP A 264 9.68 17.02 -11.19
CA ASP A 264 8.53 17.70 -10.55
C ASP A 264 8.80 18.05 -9.09
N PHE A 265 9.66 17.30 -8.41
CA PHE A 265 10.00 17.45 -7.00
C PHE A 265 11.04 18.56 -6.80
N ASP A 266 10.59 19.81 -6.86
CA ASP A 266 11.43 20.99 -6.66
C ASP A 266 11.80 21.23 -5.18
N PHE A 267 12.51 22.33 -4.91
CA PHE A 267 12.92 22.72 -3.55
C PHE A 267 11.74 22.83 -2.57
N GLU A 268 10.60 23.36 -3.01
CA GLU A 268 9.43 23.56 -2.14
C GLU A 268 8.86 22.21 -1.71
N LEU A 269 8.60 21.32 -2.66
CA LEU A 269 8.10 19.98 -2.39
C LEU A 269 9.11 19.16 -1.58
N ALA A 270 10.38 19.19 -1.97
CA ALA A 270 11.44 18.47 -1.26
C ALA A 270 11.65 18.96 0.18
N SER A 271 11.36 20.23 0.46
CA SER A 271 11.44 20.79 1.80
C SER A 271 10.28 20.33 2.68
N ARG A 272 9.05 20.32 2.16
CA ARG A 272 7.83 19.95 2.91
C ARG A 272 7.66 18.45 3.11
N TYR A 273 7.98 17.62 2.12
CA TYR A 273 7.93 16.17 2.28
C TYR A 273 9.05 15.67 3.21
N GLN A 274 8.70 14.80 4.15
CA GLN A 274 9.64 14.15 5.08
C GLN A 274 10.53 13.12 4.37
N GLY A 275 10.08 12.57 3.24
CA GLY A 275 10.79 11.50 2.58
C GLY A 275 10.14 10.96 1.32
N LEU A 276 10.76 9.92 0.76
CA LEU A 276 10.34 9.26 -0.48
C LEU A 276 10.13 7.76 -0.27
N ARG A 277 9.26 7.14 -1.06
CA ARG A 277 9.02 5.69 -1.07
C ARG A 277 9.45 5.04 -2.39
N HIS A 278 10.18 3.94 -2.26
CA HIS A 278 10.61 3.03 -3.32
C HIS A 278 9.64 1.84 -3.46
N ASP A 279 9.10 1.65 -4.68
CA ASP A 279 8.17 0.55 -5.01
C ASP A 279 8.46 -0.11 -6.39
N SER A 280 9.51 0.32 -7.09
CA SER A 280 10.00 -0.36 -8.30
C SER A 280 11.43 0.06 -8.67
N GLY A 281 12.09 -0.77 -9.48
CA GLY A 281 13.47 -0.54 -9.93
C GLY A 281 14.51 -0.96 -8.89
N ASP A 282 15.79 -0.74 -9.20
CA ASP A 282 16.88 -1.03 -8.28
C ASP A 282 16.86 -0.06 -7.08
N PRO A 283 16.74 -0.55 -5.83
CA PRO A 283 16.60 0.31 -4.65
C PRO A 283 17.87 1.10 -4.32
N VAL A 284 19.05 0.58 -4.68
CA VAL A 284 20.33 1.27 -4.47
C VAL A 284 20.42 2.45 -5.43
N VAL A 285 20.20 2.22 -6.72
CA VAL A 285 20.20 3.27 -7.75
C VAL A 285 19.15 4.34 -7.42
N TRP A 286 17.95 3.92 -7.04
CA TRP A 286 16.87 4.83 -6.66
C TRP A 286 17.26 5.70 -5.45
N GLY A 287 17.83 5.10 -4.40
CA GLY A 287 18.20 5.83 -3.18
C GLY A 287 19.37 6.79 -3.41
N GLU A 288 20.35 6.41 -4.24
CA GLU A 288 21.43 7.32 -4.65
C GLU A 288 20.89 8.51 -5.46
N LYS A 289 19.93 8.29 -6.36
CA LYS A 289 19.24 9.38 -7.08
C LYS A 289 18.52 10.33 -6.11
N ALA A 290 17.83 9.80 -5.09
CA ALA A 290 17.15 10.59 -4.07
C ALA A 290 18.14 11.46 -3.26
N ILE A 291 19.23 10.86 -2.76
CA ILE A 291 20.27 11.57 -1.99
C ILE A 291 20.89 12.68 -2.84
N ALA A 292 21.33 12.35 -4.07
CA ALA A 292 21.94 13.33 -4.97
C ALA A 292 20.99 14.48 -5.31
N HIS A 293 19.69 14.19 -5.42
CA HIS A 293 18.68 15.21 -5.67
C HIS A 293 18.49 16.16 -4.48
N TYR A 294 18.38 15.65 -3.25
CA TYR A 294 18.35 16.50 -2.04
C TYR A 294 19.59 17.39 -1.95
N GLN A 295 20.78 16.81 -2.17
CA GLN A 295 22.05 17.56 -2.14
C GLN A 295 22.08 18.68 -3.19
N ARG A 296 21.62 18.41 -4.42
CA ARG A 296 21.52 19.41 -5.49
C ARG A 296 20.58 20.57 -5.12
N LEU A 297 19.53 20.29 -4.34
CA LEU A 297 18.60 21.31 -3.84
C LEU A 297 19.11 22.01 -2.56
N GLY A 298 20.29 21.66 -2.05
CA GLY A 298 20.83 22.22 -0.81
C GLY A 298 20.15 21.70 0.46
N ILE A 299 19.43 20.58 0.39
CA ILE A 299 18.75 19.94 1.51
C ILE A 299 19.68 18.86 2.08
N ASP A 300 19.91 18.86 3.41
CA ASP A 300 20.65 17.79 4.08
C ASP A 300 19.85 16.48 4.05
N PRO A 301 20.30 15.43 3.32
CA PRO A 301 19.55 14.19 3.20
C PRO A 301 19.37 13.46 4.55
N ARG A 302 20.22 13.73 5.55
CA ARG A 302 20.11 13.11 6.89
C ARG A 302 18.84 13.51 7.65
N GLY A 303 18.23 14.62 7.27
CA GLY A 303 16.92 15.05 7.78
C GLY A 303 15.72 14.42 7.05
N LYS A 304 15.96 13.57 6.04
CA LYS A 304 14.93 12.95 5.21
C LYS A 304 14.89 11.43 5.40
N THR A 305 13.82 10.80 4.94
CA THR A 305 13.60 9.35 5.06
C THR A 305 13.36 8.68 3.72
N LEU A 306 13.96 7.52 3.50
CA LEU A 306 13.65 6.62 2.40
C LEU A 306 12.90 5.40 2.93
N VAL A 307 11.69 5.19 2.43
CA VAL A 307 10.88 4.01 2.73
C VAL A 307 11.03 3.02 1.59
N PHE A 308 11.54 1.82 1.87
CA PHE A 308 11.66 0.75 0.89
C PHE A 308 10.56 -0.29 1.10
N SER A 309 9.80 -0.61 0.05
CA SER A 309 8.66 -1.54 0.16
C SER A 309 8.45 -2.47 -1.05
N ASP A 310 9.32 -2.45 -2.07
CA ASP A 310 9.19 -3.36 -3.24
C ASP A 310 9.64 -4.78 -2.91
N GLY A 311 8.73 -5.59 -2.37
CA GLY A 311 8.91 -7.04 -2.23
C GLY A 311 10.14 -7.45 -1.41
N LEU A 312 10.45 -6.70 -0.35
CA LEU A 312 11.62 -6.91 0.50
C LEU A 312 11.53 -8.19 1.34
N ASP A 313 12.70 -8.73 1.67
CA ASP A 313 12.95 -9.65 2.79
C ASP A 313 13.92 -9.00 3.78
N LEU A 314 14.15 -9.65 4.93
CA LEU A 314 15.05 -9.12 5.96
C LEU A 314 16.52 -9.00 5.47
N PRO A 315 17.11 -10.00 4.78
CA PRO A 315 18.45 -9.87 4.22
C PRO A 315 18.63 -8.64 3.32
N ARG A 316 17.67 -8.37 2.42
CA ARG A 316 17.72 -7.19 1.56
C ARG A 316 17.53 -5.89 2.34
N ALA A 317 16.68 -5.87 3.36
CA ALA A 317 16.53 -4.73 4.25
C ALA A 317 17.84 -4.41 5.01
N VAL A 318 18.54 -5.43 5.51
CA VAL A 318 19.86 -5.27 6.17
C VAL A 318 20.90 -4.71 5.19
N ALA A 319 20.96 -5.23 3.97
CA ALA A 319 21.87 -4.72 2.95
C ALA A 319 21.61 -3.24 2.63
N LEU A 320 20.34 -2.84 2.51
CA LEU A 320 19.95 -1.45 2.26
C LEU A 320 20.26 -0.54 3.46
N LEU A 321 20.01 -1.00 4.69
CA LEU A 321 20.40 -0.26 5.89
C LEU A 321 21.89 0.05 5.85
N ARG A 322 22.74 -0.97 5.66
CA ARG A 322 24.19 -0.83 5.63
C ARG A 322 24.67 0.10 4.52
N HIS A 323 24.06 0.00 3.34
CA HIS A 323 24.39 0.86 2.20
C HIS A 323 24.12 2.34 2.47
N PHE A 324 22.96 2.67 3.06
CA PHE A 324 22.52 4.06 3.25
C PHE A 324 22.86 4.66 4.62
N ARG A 325 23.39 3.86 5.53
CA ARG A 325 23.73 4.26 6.91
C ARG A 325 24.56 5.53 6.96
N GLY A 326 24.16 6.47 7.82
CA GLY A 326 24.83 7.75 8.04
C GLY A 326 24.60 8.79 6.93
N ARG A 327 23.92 8.45 5.83
CA ARG A 327 23.65 9.36 4.71
C ARG A 327 22.19 9.82 4.64
N ILE A 328 21.26 8.94 4.99
CA ILE A 328 19.81 9.21 5.02
C ILE A 328 19.10 8.22 5.95
N ASN A 329 17.95 8.58 6.51
CA ASN A 329 17.16 7.63 7.31
C ASN A 329 16.49 6.60 6.41
N THR A 330 16.38 5.36 6.89
CA THR A 330 15.74 4.27 6.14
C THR A 330 14.65 3.59 6.94
N SER A 331 13.55 3.23 6.29
CA SER A 331 12.49 2.40 6.86
C SER A 331 12.08 1.31 5.88
N PHE A 332 11.80 0.11 6.38
CA PHE A 332 11.56 -1.08 5.58
C PHE A 332 10.13 -1.58 5.81
N GLY A 333 9.27 -1.37 4.82
CA GLY A 333 7.92 -1.92 4.80
C GLY A 333 7.93 -3.31 4.20
N ILE A 334 7.80 -4.35 5.02
CA ILE A 334 7.79 -5.74 4.55
C ILE A 334 6.37 -6.29 4.61
N GLY A 335 5.91 -6.86 3.49
CA GLY A 335 4.58 -7.44 3.39
C GLY A 335 4.57 -8.96 3.45
N THR A 336 4.41 -9.58 2.28
CA THR A 336 4.22 -11.03 2.12
C THR A 336 5.29 -11.89 2.80
N GLN A 337 6.55 -11.44 2.82
CA GLN A 337 7.66 -12.13 3.49
C GLN A 337 7.54 -12.17 5.02
N LEU A 338 6.62 -11.40 5.62
CA LEU A 338 6.24 -11.52 7.02
C LEU A 338 4.94 -12.32 7.17
N THR A 339 3.90 -11.93 6.45
CA THR A 339 2.52 -12.36 6.74
C THR A 339 2.07 -13.60 5.98
N CYS A 340 2.87 -14.10 5.04
CA CYS A 340 2.58 -15.29 4.23
C CYS A 340 3.83 -16.13 3.92
N ASP A 341 4.85 -16.06 4.77
CA ASP A 341 6.05 -16.92 4.69
C ASP A 341 5.89 -18.11 5.62
N LEU A 342 5.32 -19.20 5.09
CA LEU A 342 5.17 -20.49 5.78
C LEU A 342 5.84 -21.59 4.94
N PRO A 343 6.39 -22.65 5.57
CA PRO A 343 7.01 -23.76 4.84
C PRO A 343 6.07 -24.37 3.79
N GLY A 344 6.55 -24.43 2.54
CA GLY A 344 5.78 -25.01 1.41
C GLY A 344 4.64 -24.15 0.86
N VAL A 345 4.39 -22.96 1.43
CA VAL A 345 3.38 -22.03 0.93
C VAL A 345 3.98 -21.17 -0.18
N SER A 346 3.28 -21.09 -1.30
CA SER A 346 3.58 -20.13 -2.37
C SER A 346 2.57 -18.97 -2.29
N PRO A 347 2.98 -17.76 -1.90
CA PRO A 347 2.05 -16.64 -1.78
C PRO A 347 1.41 -16.24 -3.10
N MET A 348 0.22 -15.64 -3.03
CA MET A 348 -0.44 -15.10 -4.22
C MET A 348 0.25 -13.81 -4.70
N ASN A 349 0.36 -13.66 -6.02
CA ASN A 349 0.70 -12.43 -6.72
C ASN A 349 -0.59 -11.82 -7.30
N ILE A 350 -1.40 -11.25 -6.42
CA ILE A 350 -2.68 -10.62 -6.74
C ILE A 350 -2.59 -9.11 -6.53
N VAL A 351 -3.28 -8.37 -7.39
CA VAL A 351 -3.39 -6.91 -7.33
C VAL A 351 -4.82 -6.49 -7.60
N PHE A 352 -5.21 -5.34 -7.07
CA PHE A 352 -6.45 -4.66 -7.39
C PHE A 352 -6.08 -3.21 -7.71
N LYS A 353 -6.41 -2.73 -8.91
CA LYS A 353 -5.81 -1.53 -9.48
C LYS A 353 -6.85 -0.65 -10.14
N LEU A 354 -6.66 0.66 -9.97
CA LEU A 354 -7.40 1.68 -10.71
C LEU A 354 -7.10 1.53 -12.22
N VAL A 355 -8.16 1.42 -13.02
CA VAL A 355 -8.08 1.32 -14.49
C VAL A 355 -8.71 2.53 -15.19
N GLU A 356 -9.65 3.20 -14.53
CA GLU A 356 -10.38 4.36 -15.06
C GLU A 356 -10.65 5.39 -13.97
N CYS A 357 -10.66 6.67 -14.34
CA CYS A 357 -11.14 7.78 -13.53
C CYS A 357 -11.86 8.78 -14.43
N ASN A 358 -13.06 9.22 -14.05
CA ASN A 358 -13.94 10.13 -14.78
C ASN A 358 -14.13 9.75 -16.27
N GLY A 359 -14.35 8.46 -16.56
CA GLY A 359 -14.51 7.96 -17.93
C GLY A 359 -13.20 7.83 -18.72
N GLY A 360 -12.07 8.28 -18.16
CA GLY A 360 -10.76 8.28 -18.82
C GLY A 360 -9.83 7.19 -18.30
N PRO A 361 -8.98 6.60 -19.16
CA PRO A 361 -8.01 5.59 -18.74
C PRO A 361 -6.94 6.18 -17.82
N VAL A 362 -6.43 5.37 -16.88
CA VAL A 362 -5.29 5.74 -16.03
C VAL A 362 -4.18 4.70 -16.14
N ALA A 363 -2.93 5.07 -15.83
CA ALA A 363 -1.79 4.16 -15.97
C ALA A 363 -0.67 4.41 -14.95
N LYS A 364 -0.01 3.30 -14.58
CA LYS A 364 1.31 3.28 -13.92
C LYS A 364 2.36 2.83 -14.95
N ILE A 365 3.44 3.60 -15.09
CA ILE A 365 4.60 3.26 -15.94
C ILE A 365 5.63 2.49 -15.12
N SER A 366 6.09 3.09 -14.01
CA SER A 366 7.10 2.56 -13.07
C SER A 366 8.52 2.42 -13.64
N ASP A 367 9.49 2.20 -12.75
CA ASP A 367 10.89 1.95 -13.10
C ASP A 367 11.20 0.47 -13.37
N SER A 368 10.18 -0.39 -13.49
CA SER A 368 10.34 -1.80 -13.87
C SER A 368 9.48 -2.14 -15.08
N ALA A 369 10.10 -2.76 -16.09
CA ALA A 369 9.38 -3.22 -17.29
C ALA A 369 8.27 -4.24 -16.93
N GLY A 370 7.19 -4.23 -17.71
CA GLY A 370 6.11 -5.23 -17.60
C GLY A 370 5.14 -5.04 -16.43
N LYS A 371 5.21 -3.92 -15.68
CA LYS A 371 4.26 -3.62 -14.58
C LYS A 371 3.03 -2.79 -15.03
N THR A 372 2.93 -2.37 -16.29
CA THR A 372 1.79 -1.59 -16.82
C THR A 372 0.57 -2.49 -17.12
N LEU A 373 -0.57 -2.16 -16.51
CA LEU A 373 -1.85 -2.87 -16.72
C LEU A 373 -2.82 -2.14 -17.65
N CYS A 374 -2.56 -0.86 -17.92
CA CYS A 374 -3.41 -0.06 -18.81
C CYS A 374 -3.44 -0.71 -20.20
N ARG A 375 -4.64 -0.89 -20.75
CA ARG A 375 -4.87 -1.52 -22.06
C ARG A 375 -4.98 -0.51 -23.20
N ASP A 376 -5.08 0.78 -22.86
CA ASP A 376 -5.13 1.87 -23.83
C ASP A 376 -3.71 2.29 -24.21
N ALA A 377 -3.24 1.78 -25.35
CA ALA A 377 -1.93 2.08 -25.90
C ALA A 377 -1.77 3.56 -26.29
N ASP A 378 -2.85 4.22 -26.69
CA ASP A 378 -2.83 5.64 -27.04
C ASP A 378 -2.63 6.49 -25.80
N PHE A 379 -3.35 6.16 -24.72
CA PHE A 379 -3.17 6.81 -23.43
C PHE A 379 -1.75 6.64 -22.89
N ILE A 380 -1.19 5.43 -22.92
CA ILE A 380 0.20 5.17 -22.50
C ILE A 380 1.19 6.04 -23.29
N ARG A 381 1.02 6.11 -24.62
CA ARG A 381 1.87 6.93 -25.48
C ARG A 381 1.77 8.42 -25.14
N ARG A 382 0.55 8.94 -24.94
CA ARG A 382 0.35 10.34 -24.51
C ARG A 382 0.97 10.61 -23.14
N LEU A 383 0.84 9.68 -22.19
CA LEU A 383 1.43 9.80 -20.86
C LEU A 383 2.96 9.84 -20.93
N ARG A 384 3.58 8.93 -21.70
CA ARG A 384 5.03 8.94 -21.95
C ARG A 384 5.48 10.24 -22.58
N GLN A 385 4.76 10.74 -23.59
CA GLN A 385 5.07 12.02 -24.25
C GLN A 385 4.95 13.20 -23.29
N ALA A 386 3.87 13.28 -22.50
CA ALA A 386 3.65 14.34 -21.52
C ALA A 386 4.79 14.42 -20.49
N PHE A 387 5.32 13.27 -20.07
CA PHE A 387 6.44 13.19 -19.15
C PHE A 387 7.81 13.07 -19.83
N GLN A 388 7.91 13.29 -21.14
CA GLN A 388 9.18 13.26 -21.90
C GLN A 388 9.98 11.95 -21.72
N LEU A 389 9.27 10.82 -21.68
CA LEU A 389 9.86 9.48 -21.60
C LEU A 389 10.09 8.92 -23.00
N SER A 390 11.05 7.99 -23.11
CA SER A 390 11.16 7.16 -24.31
C SER A 390 9.89 6.35 -24.54
N LEU A 391 9.50 6.23 -25.81
CA LEU A 391 8.29 5.52 -26.24
C LEU A 391 8.41 4.01 -26.09
#